data_AF-A0A814L582-F1
#
_entry.id   AF-A0A814L582-F1
#
_cell.length_a   1.000
_cell.length_b   1.000
_cell.length_c   1.000
_cell.angle_alpha   90.00
_cell.angle_beta   90.00
_cell.angle_gamma   90.00
#
_symmetry.space_group_name_H-M   'P 1'
#
loop_
_entity.id
_entity.type
_entity.pdbx_description
1 polymer ?
#
loop_
_entity_poly.entity_id
_entity_poly.type
_entity_poly.pdbx_seq_one_letter_code
_entity_poly.pdbx_strand_id
1 'polypeptide(L)'
;MNFLGKGAREIIQELDKLFPMAPRFQKVVRKTRRHDTEISRCIKYLMFGFNILFWILGFMITAIGIYAWIEKDTFDNFGRLTMRGTLFFDPALVFVLVGIFMFCIGFAGCVGSLRENTCLLLFFSFALAIIFFAQLAFGTLVFIYREKVKNESEKQLMVMIESYRDDPDLQNMIDWIQRDWLHCCGVNNYRNWESNIYFNCSSKLVGSVEACGVPASCCRAEYFHNNKQCGYGTLESSAVSLY
;
A
#
# COMPACT_ATOMS: atom_id res chain seq x y z
N MET A 1 -4.77 -15.34 -28.72
CA MET A 1 -5.74 -14.86 -29.73
C MET A 1 -5.13 -14.93 -31.13
N ASN A 2 -5.27 -16.07 -31.82
CA ASN A 2 -4.65 -16.27 -33.14
C ASN A 2 -5.62 -16.07 -34.32
N PHE A 3 -6.88 -15.67 -34.07
CA PHE A 3 -7.86 -15.43 -35.12
C PHE A 3 -7.75 -14.03 -35.75
N LEU A 4 -7.52 -12.98 -34.94
CA LEU A 4 -7.32 -11.61 -35.45
C LEU A 4 -6.05 -11.46 -36.30
N GLY A 5 -5.00 -12.22 -35.99
CA GLY A 5 -3.75 -12.21 -36.76
C GLY A 5 -3.82 -12.97 -38.09
N LYS A 6 -4.80 -13.85 -38.32
CA LYS A 6 -4.99 -14.52 -39.62
C LYS A 6 -5.76 -13.62 -40.60
N GLY A 7 -6.88 -13.05 -40.16
CA GLY A 7 -7.67 -12.11 -40.99
C GLY A 7 -6.90 -10.83 -41.35
N ALA A 8 -6.12 -10.27 -40.42
CA ALA A 8 -5.27 -9.12 -40.73
C ALA A 8 -4.16 -9.45 -41.75
N ARG A 9 -3.63 -10.68 -41.74
CA ARG A 9 -2.63 -11.13 -42.73
C ARG A 9 -3.24 -11.30 -44.12
N GLU A 10 -4.47 -11.79 -44.22
CA GLU A 10 -5.20 -11.91 -45.48
C GLU A 10 -5.55 -10.54 -46.07
N ILE A 11 -5.97 -9.57 -45.24
CA ILE A 11 -6.27 -8.19 -45.69
C ILE A 11 -5.00 -7.47 -46.16
N ILE A 12 -3.87 -7.62 -45.46
CA ILE A 12 -2.58 -7.05 -45.86
C ILE A 12 -2.12 -7.67 -47.20
N GLN A 13 -2.36 -8.96 -47.40
CA GLN A 13 -1.96 -9.68 -48.60
C GLN A 13 -2.82 -9.33 -49.82
N GLU A 14 -4.08 -8.95 -49.63
CA GLU A 14 -4.95 -8.40 -50.67
C GLU A 14 -4.65 -6.91 -50.97
N LEU A 15 -4.30 -6.10 -49.97
CA LEU A 15 -3.86 -4.72 -50.17
C LEU A 15 -2.53 -4.61 -50.94
N ASP A 16 -1.58 -5.53 -50.70
CA ASP A 16 -0.29 -5.60 -51.42
C ASP A 16 -0.47 -5.96 -52.90
N LYS A 17 -1.58 -6.65 -53.26
CA LYS A 17 -1.94 -6.94 -54.66
C LYS A 17 -2.58 -5.75 -55.36
N LEU A 18 -3.36 -4.93 -54.63
CA LEU A 18 -4.04 -3.75 -55.18
C LEU A 18 -3.09 -2.55 -55.39
N PHE A 19 -2.03 -2.45 -54.60
CA PHE A 19 -1.01 -1.40 -54.70
C PHE A 19 0.41 -2.01 -54.74
N PRO A 20 0.96 -2.31 -55.92
CA PRO A 20 2.32 -2.84 -56.02
C PRO A 20 3.33 -1.78 -55.58
N MET A 21 3.79 -1.86 -54.32
CA MET A 21 4.86 -0.99 -53.83
C MET A 21 6.18 -1.34 -54.52
N ALA A 22 6.88 -0.31 -55.00
CA ALA A 22 8.15 -0.49 -55.69
C ALA A 22 9.18 -1.23 -54.79
N PRO A 23 10.01 -2.13 -55.33
CA PRO A 23 10.96 -2.94 -54.56
C PRO A 23 11.98 -2.11 -53.76
N ARG A 24 12.15 -0.83 -54.10
CA ARG A 24 12.95 0.15 -53.36
C ARG A 24 12.32 0.49 -51.99
N PHE A 25 11.00 0.61 -51.90
CA PHE A 25 10.28 0.86 -50.64
C PHE A 25 10.27 -0.38 -49.75
N GLN A 26 10.15 -1.58 -50.31
CA GLN A 26 10.27 -2.82 -49.54
C GLN A 26 11.65 -2.98 -48.88
N LYS A 27 12.72 -2.55 -49.56
CA LYS A 27 14.07 -2.49 -49.00
C LYS A 27 14.21 -1.40 -47.94
N VAL A 28 13.55 -0.25 -48.08
CA VAL A 28 13.55 0.83 -47.06
C VAL A 28 12.78 0.39 -45.81
N VAL A 29 11.57 -0.17 -45.95
CA VAL A 29 10.79 -0.69 -44.80
C VAL A 29 11.52 -1.85 -44.11
N ARG A 30 12.16 -2.75 -44.87
CA ARG A 30 13.04 -3.80 -44.29
C ARG A 30 14.29 -3.22 -43.64
N LYS A 31 14.88 -2.14 -44.17
CA LYS A 31 16.06 -1.48 -43.59
C LYS A 31 15.71 -0.64 -42.36
N THR A 32 14.50 -0.08 -42.26
CA THR A 32 13.99 0.57 -41.05
C THR A 32 13.60 -0.46 -39.99
N ARG A 33 13.06 -1.62 -40.38
CA ARG A 33 12.82 -2.76 -39.47
C ARG A 33 14.11 -3.43 -38.99
N ARG A 34 15.15 -3.42 -39.85
CA ARG A 34 16.51 -3.95 -39.59
C ARG A 34 17.50 -2.87 -39.15
N HIS A 35 17.06 -1.63 -38.95
CA HIS A 35 17.76 -0.71 -38.04
C HIS A 35 17.33 -1.05 -36.62
N ASP A 36 17.38 -2.36 -36.35
CA ASP A 36 17.73 -3.00 -35.11
C ASP A 36 17.99 -1.94 -34.04
N THR A 37 16.95 -1.65 -33.26
CA THR A 37 17.13 -1.42 -31.84
C THR A 37 17.99 -2.59 -31.36
N GLU A 38 19.31 -2.45 -31.43
CA GLU A 38 20.21 -3.21 -30.59
C GLU A 38 19.78 -2.84 -29.17
N ILE A 39 18.87 -3.62 -28.60
CA ILE A 39 18.46 -3.47 -27.21
C ILE A 39 19.76 -3.60 -26.44
N SER A 40 20.22 -2.47 -25.89
CA SER A 40 21.51 -2.41 -25.22
C SER A 40 21.53 -3.53 -24.20
N ARG A 41 22.60 -4.34 -24.16
CA ARG A 41 22.73 -5.45 -23.20
C ARG A 41 22.40 -4.98 -21.77
N CYS A 42 22.78 -3.74 -21.45
CA CYS A 42 22.38 -3.04 -20.23
C CYS A 42 20.87 -3.06 -19.96
N ILE A 43 20.02 -2.70 -20.92
CA ILE A 43 18.56 -2.67 -20.77
C ILE A 43 18.00 -4.07 -20.49
N LYS A 44 18.53 -5.11 -21.16
CA LYS A 44 18.11 -6.51 -20.94
C LYS A 44 18.43 -6.96 -19.50
N TYR A 45 19.64 -6.67 -19.03
CA TYR A 45 20.05 -7.00 -17.65
C TYR A 45 19.32 -6.16 -16.60
N LEU A 46 19.08 -4.87 -16.86
CA LEU A 46 18.30 -4.01 -15.98
C LEU A 46 16.86 -4.51 -15.86
N MET A 47 16.19 -4.80 -16.98
CA MET A 47 14.82 -5.33 -16.98
C MET A 47 14.73 -6.64 -16.21
N PHE A 48 15.71 -7.54 -16.40
CA PHE A 48 15.79 -8.78 -15.64
C PHE A 48 15.99 -8.53 -14.13
N GLY A 49 16.93 -7.66 -13.77
CA GLY A 49 17.22 -7.32 -12.38
C GLY A 49 16.03 -6.69 -11.65
N PHE A 50 15.34 -5.73 -12.28
CA PHE A 50 14.13 -5.14 -11.72
C PHE A 50 13.01 -6.17 -11.56
N ASN A 51 12.80 -7.06 -12.52
CA ASN A 51 11.80 -8.13 -12.41
C ASN A 51 12.08 -9.09 -11.24
N ILE A 52 13.34 -9.45 -11.01
CA ILE A 52 13.74 -10.28 -9.87
C ILE A 52 13.50 -9.53 -8.54
N LEU A 53 13.83 -8.24 -8.48
CA LEU A 53 13.59 -7.43 -7.29
C LEU A 53 12.10 -7.37 -6.96
N PHE A 54 11.23 -7.07 -7.93
CA PHE A 54 9.78 -7.06 -7.73
C PHE A 54 9.23 -8.45 -7.35
N TRP A 55 9.79 -9.52 -7.90
CA TRP A 55 9.41 -10.88 -7.55
C TRP A 55 9.74 -11.21 -6.09
N ILE A 56 10.95 -10.86 -5.62
CA ILE A 56 11.35 -11.02 -4.21
C ILE A 56 10.48 -10.17 -3.29
N LEU A 57 10.24 -8.90 -3.64
CA LEU A 57 9.36 -8.02 -2.86
C LEU A 57 7.93 -8.57 -2.77
N GLY A 58 7.39 -9.09 -3.88
CA GLY A 58 6.08 -9.75 -3.89
C GLY A 58 6.03 -10.94 -2.95
N PHE A 59 7.07 -11.79 -2.96
CA PHE A 59 7.19 -12.91 -2.04
C PHE A 59 7.24 -12.48 -0.57
N MET A 60 8.05 -11.46 -0.25
CA MET A 60 8.14 -10.93 1.12
C MET A 60 6.80 -10.35 1.61
N ILE A 61 6.10 -9.61 0.76
CA ILE A 61 4.79 -9.04 1.09
C ILE A 61 3.75 -10.14 1.31
N THR A 62 3.75 -11.19 0.48
CA THR A 62 2.88 -12.36 0.70
C THR A 62 3.21 -13.06 2.01
N ALA A 63 4.48 -13.25 2.33
CA ALA A 63 4.90 -13.89 3.59
C ALA A 63 4.45 -13.09 4.81
N ILE A 64 4.63 -11.77 4.81
CA ILE A 64 4.16 -10.87 5.87
C ILE A 64 2.64 -10.91 5.97
N GLY A 65 1.92 -10.87 4.84
CA GLY A 65 0.46 -10.96 4.81
C GLY A 65 -0.07 -12.27 5.39
N ILE A 66 0.56 -13.40 5.05
CA ILE A 66 0.18 -14.72 5.60
C ILE A 66 0.47 -14.77 7.09
N TYR A 67 1.62 -14.27 7.53
CA TYR A 67 1.97 -14.19 8.95
C TYR A 67 0.92 -13.40 9.74
N ALA A 68 0.59 -12.18 9.29
CA ALA A 68 -0.41 -11.33 9.91
C ALA A 68 -1.82 -11.95 9.90
N TRP A 69 -2.17 -12.70 8.84
CA TRP A 69 -3.46 -13.38 8.74
C TRP A 69 -3.57 -14.54 9.73
N ILE A 70 -2.51 -15.32 9.92
CA ILE A 70 -2.47 -16.43 10.89
C ILE A 70 -2.58 -15.90 12.32
N GLU A 71 -1.86 -14.83 12.64
CA GLU A 71 -1.88 -14.20 13.96
C GLU A 71 -3.32 -13.71 14.28
N LYS A 72 -3.94 -12.99 13.35
CA LYS A 72 -5.34 -12.56 13.47
C LYS A 72 -6.34 -13.70 13.64
N ASP A 73 -6.29 -14.73 12.79
CA ASP A 73 -7.23 -15.86 12.88
C ASP A 73 -7.11 -16.60 14.22
N THR A 74 -5.91 -16.65 14.80
CA THR A 74 -5.68 -17.26 16.11
C THR A 74 -6.37 -16.47 17.23
N PHE A 75 -6.39 -15.13 17.17
CA PHE A 75 -7.10 -14.27 18.13
C PHE A 75 -8.62 -14.25 17.89
N ASP A 76 -9.07 -14.15 16.63
CA ASP A 76 -10.49 -14.11 16.27
C ASP A 76 -11.20 -15.44 16.54
N ASN A 77 -10.51 -16.58 16.49
CA ASN A 77 -11.07 -17.87 16.88
C ASN A 77 -11.46 -17.95 18.37
N PHE A 78 -10.90 -17.08 19.23
CA PHE A 78 -11.33 -16.89 20.63
C PHE A 78 -12.50 -15.88 20.78
N GLY A 79 -12.67 -14.97 19.82
CA GLY A 79 -13.66 -13.88 19.84
C GLY A 79 -14.79 -13.97 18.80
N ARG A 80 -15.00 -15.15 18.19
CA ARG A 80 -15.94 -15.34 17.06
C ARG A 80 -17.36 -14.89 17.41
N LEU A 81 -17.78 -13.71 16.96
CA LEU A 81 -19.18 -13.44 16.56
C LEU A 81 -19.46 -12.09 15.87
N THR A 82 -18.48 -11.24 15.59
CA THR A 82 -18.79 -9.91 15.02
C THR A 82 -18.37 -9.78 13.55
N MET A 83 -19.37 -9.90 12.68
CA MET A 83 -19.41 -9.42 11.28
C MET A 83 -18.70 -10.26 10.19
N ARG A 84 -19.39 -11.34 9.82
CA ARG A 84 -19.34 -12.03 8.54
C ARG A 84 -19.84 -11.14 7.38
N GLY A 85 -19.14 -10.03 7.10
CA GLY A 85 -19.54 -9.08 6.05
C GLY A 85 -18.41 -8.38 5.30
N THR A 86 -17.17 -8.41 5.81
CA THR A 86 -16.10 -7.52 5.32
C THR A 86 -14.76 -8.24 5.11
N LEU A 87 -14.77 -9.46 4.56
CA LEU A 87 -13.54 -10.19 4.22
C LEU A 87 -12.57 -9.33 3.38
N PHE A 88 -13.08 -8.45 2.51
CA PHE A 88 -12.27 -7.57 1.67
C PHE A 88 -11.68 -6.34 2.37
N PHE A 89 -12.08 -6.02 3.60
CA PHE A 89 -11.57 -4.86 4.35
C PHE A 89 -10.53 -5.22 5.40
N ASP A 90 -10.15 -6.51 5.53
CA ASP A 90 -9.03 -6.88 6.39
C ASP A 90 -7.71 -6.50 5.70
N PRO A 91 -6.90 -5.60 6.31
CA PRO A 91 -5.59 -5.23 5.78
C PRO A 91 -4.70 -6.45 5.49
N ALA A 92 -4.74 -7.50 6.33
CA ALA A 92 -3.90 -8.68 6.16
C ALA A 92 -4.25 -9.44 4.87
N LEU A 93 -5.54 -9.62 4.59
CA LEU A 93 -5.98 -10.28 3.35
C LEU A 93 -5.61 -9.47 2.10
N VAL A 94 -5.72 -8.13 2.17
CA VAL A 94 -5.31 -7.25 1.07
C VAL A 94 -3.81 -7.42 0.77
N PHE A 95 -2.96 -7.46 1.79
CA PHE A 95 -1.52 -7.72 1.61
C PHE A 95 -1.24 -9.07 0.94
N VAL A 96 -1.95 -10.13 1.33
CA VAL A 96 -1.82 -11.47 0.71
C VAL A 96 -2.22 -11.42 -0.77
N LEU A 97 -3.38 -10.85 -1.10
CA LEU A 97 -3.89 -10.80 -2.47
C LEU A 97 -2.98 -9.97 -3.39
N VAL A 98 -2.56 -8.78 -2.94
CA VAL A 98 -1.65 -7.91 -3.68
C VAL A 98 -0.27 -8.57 -3.83
N GLY A 99 0.24 -9.19 -2.77
CA GLY A 99 1.51 -9.92 -2.80
C GLY A 99 1.51 -11.06 -3.82
N ILE A 100 0.48 -11.91 -3.82
CA ILE A 100 0.35 -13.03 -4.77
C ILE A 100 0.29 -12.51 -6.21
N PHE A 101 -0.48 -11.45 -6.44
CA PHE A 101 -0.59 -10.82 -7.76
C PHE A 101 0.77 -10.28 -8.24
N MET A 102 1.51 -9.58 -7.38
CA MET A 102 2.86 -9.10 -7.69
C MET A 102 3.85 -10.24 -7.92
N PHE A 103 3.79 -11.30 -7.12
CA PHE A 103 4.62 -12.50 -7.29
C PHE A 103 4.38 -13.16 -8.65
N CYS A 104 3.11 -13.35 -9.06
CA CYS A 104 2.76 -13.93 -10.35
C CYS A 104 3.26 -13.08 -11.54
N ILE A 105 3.06 -11.76 -11.49
CA ILE A 105 3.53 -10.84 -12.55
C ILE A 105 5.06 -10.81 -12.60
N GLY A 106 5.72 -10.73 -11.45
CA GLY A 106 7.18 -10.77 -11.34
C GLY A 106 7.77 -12.07 -11.89
N PHE A 107 7.16 -13.22 -11.56
CA PHE A 107 7.55 -14.52 -12.08
C PHE A 107 7.38 -14.59 -13.60
N ALA A 108 6.24 -14.14 -14.13
CA ALA A 108 6.00 -14.08 -15.58
C ALA A 108 7.00 -13.17 -16.30
N GLY A 109 7.36 -12.03 -15.70
CA GLY A 109 8.40 -11.12 -16.21
C GLY A 109 9.80 -11.75 -16.22
N CYS A 110 10.17 -12.47 -15.15
CA CYS A 110 11.44 -13.19 -15.05
C CYS A 110 11.52 -14.31 -16.10
N VAL A 111 10.52 -15.20 -16.15
CA VAL A 111 10.49 -16.32 -17.09
C VAL A 111 10.38 -15.82 -18.54
N GLY A 112 9.59 -14.78 -18.80
CA GLY A 112 9.47 -14.16 -20.12
C GLY A 112 10.81 -13.61 -20.62
N SER A 113 11.59 -13.00 -19.72
CA SER A 113 12.94 -12.49 -20.04
C SER A 113 13.95 -13.63 -20.25
N LEU A 114 13.96 -14.65 -19.41
CA LEU A 114 14.89 -15.80 -19.53
C LEU A 114 14.61 -16.68 -20.75
N ARG A 115 13.34 -16.98 -20.99
CA ARG A 115 12.92 -17.90 -22.06
C ARG A 115 12.73 -17.20 -23.41
N GLU A 116 12.98 -15.89 -23.46
CA GLU A 116 12.72 -15.03 -24.62
C GLU A 116 11.30 -15.24 -25.18
N ASN A 117 10.34 -15.50 -24.29
CA ASN A 117 8.96 -15.80 -24.67
C ASN A 117 8.16 -14.51 -24.80
N THR A 118 7.97 -14.07 -26.05
CA THR A 118 7.27 -12.83 -26.38
C THR A 118 5.84 -12.78 -25.84
N CYS A 119 5.15 -13.92 -25.70
CA CYS A 119 3.79 -13.96 -25.17
C CYS A 119 3.75 -13.60 -23.68
N LEU A 120 4.65 -14.17 -22.89
CA LEU A 120 4.78 -13.87 -21.45
C LEU A 120 5.23 -12.42 -21.22
N LEU A 121 6.17 -11.94 -22.05
CA LEU A 121 6.64 -10.57 -21.96
C LEU A 121 5.54 -9.55 -22.32
N LEU A 122 4.70 -9.87 -23.32
CA LEU A 122 3.54 -9.05 -23.69
C LEU A 122 2.49 -9.03 -22.58
N PHE A 123 2.19 -10.18 -21.97
CA PHE A 123 1.29 -10.26 -20.81
C PHE A 123 1.79 -9.41 -19.65
N PHE A 124 3.07 -9.52 -19.30
CA PHE A 124 3.72 -8.71 -18.28
C PHE A 124 3.60 -7.20 -18.58
N SER A 125 3.95 -6.80 -19.80
CA SER A 125 3.89 -5.38 -20.20
C SER A 125 2.45 -4.84 -20.18
N PHE A 126 1.47 -5.64 -20.59
CA PHE A 126 0.06 -5.25 -20.56
C PHE A 126 -0.48 -5.15 -19.12
N ALA A 127 -0.12 -6.09 -18.24
CA ALA A 127 -0.49 -6.05 -16.83
C ALA A 127 0.07 -4.79 -16.15
N LEU A 128 1.34 -4.45 -16.40
CA LEU A 128 1.93 -3.20 -15.89
C LEU A 128 1.22 -1.95 -16.41
N ALA A 129 0.86 -1.92 -17.69
CA ALA A 129 0.11 -0.79 -18.24
C ALA A 129 -1.24 -0.61 -17.55
N ILE A 130 -1.98 -1.70 -17.31
CA ILE A 130 -3.25 -1.66 -16.57
C ILE A 130 -3.02 -1.12 -15.14
N ILE A 131 -2.01 -1.63 -14.43
CA ILE A 131 -1.69 -1.17 -13.07
C ILE A 131 -1.37 0.32 -13.07
N PHE A 132 -0.59 0.80 -14.03
CA PHE A 132 -0.25 2.21 -14.16
C PHE A 132 -1.49 3.09 -14.35
N PHE A 133 -2.37 2.74 -15.29
CA PHE A 133 -3.62 3.49 -15.49
C PHE A 133 -4.56 3.40 -14.27
N ALA A 134 -4.62 2.25 -13.60
CA ALA A 134 -5.39 2.08 -12.38
C ALA A 134 -4.85 2.94 -11.22
N GLN A 135 -3.52 3.04 -11.06
CA GLN A 135 -2.87 3.91 -10.07
C GLN A 135 -3.13 5.39 -10.37
N LEU A 136 -3.06 5.81 -11.63
CA LEU A 136 -3.40 7.18 -12.02
C LEU A 136 -4.87 7.51 -11.74
N ALA A 137 -5.78 6.60 -12.06
CA ALA A 137 -7.20 6.75 -11.76
C ALA A 137 -7.44 6.82 -10.25
N PHE A 138 -6.86 5.91 -9.47
CA PHE A 138 -6.95 5.89 -8.01
C PHE A 138 -6.40 7.19 -7.39
N GLY A 139 -5.21 7.62 -7.79
CA GLY A 139 -4.61 8.86 -7.29
C GLY A 139 -5.46 10.10 -7.60
N THR A 140 -6.04 10.16 -8.81
CA THR A 140 -6.97 11.24 -9.19
C THR A 140 -8.24 11.21 -8.35
N LEU A 141 -8.82 10.02 -8.11
CA LEU A 141 -9.99 9.86 -7.26
C LEU A 141 -9.71 10.30 -5.82
N VAL A 142 -8.60 9.87 -5.24
CA VAL A 142 -8.18 10.28 -3.88
C VAL A 142 -8.02 11.81 -3.80
N PHE A 143 -7.44 12.42 -4.82
CA PHE A 143 -7.28 13.89 -4.85
C PHE A 143 -8.62 14.63 -4.91
N ILE A 144 -9.55 14.17 -5.74
CA ILE A 144 -10.90 14.75 -5.85
C ILE A 144 -11.67 14.59 -4.53
N TYR A 145 -11.57 13.42 -3.88
CA TYR A 145 -12.29 13.10 -2.65
C TYR A 145 -11.47 13.31 -1.37
N ARG A 146 -10.43 14.14 -1.41
CA ARG A 146 -9.48 14.31 -0.28
C ARG A 146 -10.13 14.62 1.06
N GLU A 147 -11.17 15.46 1.08
CA GLU A 147 -11.86 15.85 2.31
C GLU A 147 -12.63 14.68 2.90
N LYS A 148 -13.25 13.87 2.03
CA LYS A 148 -13.95 12.66 2.45
C LYS A 148 -12.95 11.63 2.98
N VAL A 149 -11.83 11.42 2.28
CA VAL A 149 -10.76 10.53 2.73
C VAL A 149 -10.24 10.99 4.10
N LYS A 150 -9.93 12.28 4.25
CA LYS A 150 -9.49 12.87 5.52
C LYS A 150 -10.49 12.60 6.65
N ASN A 151 -11.77 12.91 6.46
CA ASN A 151 -12.78 12.71 7.51
C ASN A 151 -12.95 11.24 7.89
N GLU A 152 -12.90 10.32 6.92
CA GLU A 152 -12.97 8.88 7.21
C GLU A 152 -11.70 8.39 7.91
N SER A 153 -10.52 8.88 7.52
CA SER A 153 -9.27 8.60 8.22
C SER A 153 -9.28 9.11 9.66
N GLU A 154 -9.77 10.33 9.91
CA GLU A 154 -9.90 10.87 11.27
C GLU A 154 -10.81 10.02 12.15
N LYS A 155 -11.95 9.54 11.63
CA LYS A 155 -12.83 8.60 12.35
C LYS A 155 -12.12 7.30 12.70
N GLN A 156 -11.39 6.72 11.75
CA GLN A 156 -10.64 5.47 11.98
C GLN A 156 -9.54 5.66 13.03
N LEU A 157 -8.81 6.78 12.98
CA LEU A 157 -7.80 7.13 13.99
C LEU A 157 -8.43 7.37 15.38
N MET A 158 -9.63 7.93 15.45
CA MET A 158 -10.35 8.06 16.73
C MET A 158 -10.68 6.70 17.34
N VAL A 159 -11.14 5.73 16.55
CA VAL A 159 -11.37 4.35 17.03
C VAL A 159 -10.07 3.73 17.56
N MET A 160 -8.93 3.99 16.91
CA MET A 160 -7.62 3.53 17.40
C MET A 160 -7.24 4.19 18.75
N ILE A 161 -7.58 5.46 18.96
CA ILE A 161 -7.39 6.14 20.26
C ILE A 161 -8.30 5.53 21.33
N GLU A 162 -9.56 5.25 21.01
CA GLU A 162 -10.50 4.62 21.94
C GLU A 162 -10.00 3.25 22.42
N SER A 163 -9.42 2.45 21.50
CA SER A 163 -8.86 1.12 21.79
C SER A 163 -7.36 1.11 22.14
N TYR A 164 -6.75 2.27 22.45
CA TYR A 164 -5.29 2.38 22.67
C TYR A 164 -4.72 1.40 23.73
N ARG A 165 -5.51 1.01 24.74
CA ARG A 165 -5.10 0.09 25.82
C ARG A 165 -5.51 -1.37 25.59
N ASP A 166 -6.23 -1.65 24.52
CA ASP A 166 -6.77 -2.99 24.27
C ASP A 166 -5.70 -3.91 23.68
N ASP A 167 -4.73 -3.35 22.95
CA ASP A 167 -3.66 -4.08 22.27
C ASP A 167 -2.28 -3.39 22.49
N PRO A 168 -1.28 -4.09 23.06
CA PRO A 168 0.06 -3.53 23.25
C PRO A 168 0.75 -3.14 21.94
N ASP A 169 0.47 -3.80 20.82
CA ASP A 169 1.06 -3.47 19.52
C ASP A 169 0.46 -2.18 18.96
N LEU A 170 -0.85 -1.99 19.12
CA LEU A 170 -1.53 -0.73 18.82
C LEU A 170 -0.96 0.41 19.68
N GLN A 171 -0.75 0.16 20.97
CA GLN A 171 -0.18 1.12 21.89
C GLN A 171 1.22 1.57 21.44
N ASN A 172 2.11 0.61 21.16
CA ASN A 172 3.47 0.87 20.70
C ASN A 172 3.49 1.62 19.36
N MET A 173 2.59 1.25 18.43
CA MET A 173 2.48 1.92 17.13
C MET A 173 2.06 3.38 17.29
N ILE A 174 1.00 3.65 18.07
CA ILE A 174 0.53 5.04 18.30
C ILE A 174 1.61 5.86 19.00
N ASP A 175 2.28 5.27 20.00
CA ASP A 175 3.35 5.95 20.73
C ASP A 175 4.53 6.32 19.82
N TRP A 176 4.94 5.41 18.94
CA TRP A 176 5.98 5.67 17.94
C TRP A 176 5.56 6.75 16.93
N ILE A 177 4.32 6.70 16.44
CA ILE A 177 3.80 7.72 15.50
C ILE A 177 3.83 9.11 16.16
N GLN A 178 3.34 9.22 17.38
CA GLN A 178 3.24 10.50 18.09
C GLN A 178 4.60 11.05 18.52
N ARG A 179 5.48 10.18 19.05
CA ARG A 179 6.77 10.61 19.59
C ARG A 179 7.85 10.77 18.54
N ASP A 180 7.99 9.81 17.63
CA ASP A 180 9.17 9.68 16.76
C ASP A 180 8.89 10.08 15.30
N TRP A 181 7.66 9.87 14.81
CA TRP A 181 7.34 10.12 13.40
C TRP A 181 6.77 11.52 13.14
N LEU A 182 5.72 11.91 13.86
CA LEU A 182 4.97 13.14 13.59
C LEU A 182 5.19 14.25 14.61
N HIS A 183 5.69 13.94 15.80
CA HIS A 183 5.77 14.87 16.93
C HIS A 183 4.42 15.57 17.15
N CYS A 184 3.37 14.78 17.37
CA CYS A 184 2.01 15.27 17.54
C CYS A 184 1.30 14.58 18.71
N CYS A 185 0.12 15.08 19.09
CA CYS A 185 -0.69 14.47 20.15
C CYS A 185 -2.17 14.43 19.76
N GLY A 186 -2.72 13.22 19.68
CA GLY A 186 -4.10 12.99 19.23
C GLY A 186 -4.24 13.03 17.70
N VAL A 187 -5.48 13.00 17.20
CA VAL A 187 -5.77 13.03 15.76
C VAL A 187 -5.71 14.47 15.25
N ASN A 188 -6.49 15.35 15.88
CA ASN A 188 -6.59 16.77 15.57
C ASN A 188 -6.14 17.64 16.75
N ASN A 189 -6.29 17.13 17.99
CA ASN A 189 -5.94 17.84 19.21
C ASN A 189 -5.68 16.85 20.35
N TYR A 190 -4.88 17.24 21.36
CA TYR A 190 -4.62 16.43 22.55
C TYR A 190 -5.90 16.04 23.32
N ARG A 191 -6.98 16.82 23.17
CA ARG A 191 -8.29 16.50 23.75
C ARG A 191 -8.94 15.24 23.18
N ASN A 192 -8.46 14.71 22.06
CA ASN A 192 -8.99 13.45 21.52
C ASN A 192 -8.79 12.27 22.48
N TRP A 193 -7.85 12.38 23.43
CA TRP A 193 -7.66 11.42 24.49
C TRP A 193 -8.82 11.37 25.51
N GLU A 194 -9.70 12.39 25.57
CA GLU A 194 -10.92 12.34 26.39
C GLU A 194 -11.89 11.22 25.97
N SER A 195 -11.83 10.78 24.71
CA SER A 195 -12.66 9.67 24.21
C SER A 195 -12.21 8.30 24.74
N ASN A 196 -10.96 8.17 25.18
CA ASN A 196 -10.46 6.91 25.72
C ASN A 196 -10.88 6.72 27.19
N ILE A 197 -11.35 5.52 27.53
CA ILE A 197 -11.87 5.18 28.86
C ILE A 197 -10.86 5.33 30.00
N TYR A 198 -9.55 5.28 29.75
CA TYR A 198 -8.52 5.39 30.78
C TYR A 198 -8.12 6.85 31.04
N PHE A 199 -8.13 7.68 30.00
CA PHE A 199 -7.71 9.08 30.03
C PHE A 199 -8.85 10.07 30.30
N ASN A 200 -10.11 9.65 30.08
CA ASN A 200 -11.27 10.46 30.40
C ASN A 200 -11.26 10.91 31.87
N CYS A 201 -11.58 12.18 32.13
CA CYS A 201 -11.63 12.72 33.48
C CYS A 201 -12.62 12.02 34.41
N SER A 202 -13.72 11.50 33.87
CA SER A 202 -14.73 10.76 34.63
C SER A 202 -14.15 9.47 35.22
N SER A 203 -13.09 8.93 34.61
CA SER A 203 -12.43 7.69 35.03
C SER A 203 -11.65 7.84 36.35
N LYS A 204 -11.49 9.07 36.85
CA LYS A 204 -11.03 9.34 38.22
C LYS A 204 -11.96 8.71 39.26
N LEU A 205 -13.26 8.61 38.97
CA LEU A 205 -14.26 7.97 39.84
C LEU A 205 -14.08 6.44 39.91
N VAL A 206 -13.52 5.84 38.86
CA VAL A 206 -13.25 4.40 38.75
C VAL A 206 -11.82 4.06 39.21
N GLY A 207 -11.04 5.08 39.60
CA GLY A 207 -9.67 4.90 40.09
C GLY A 207 -8.60 4.79 38.99
N SER A 208 -8.88 5.25 37.76
CA SER A 208 -7.84 5.32 36.71
C SER A 208 -6.76 6.32 37.11
N VAL A 209 -5.50 5.86 37.13
CA VAL A 209 -4.32 6.68 37.46
C VAL A 209 -4.07 7.74 36.38
N GLU A 210 -4.48 7.49 35.15
CA GLU A 210 -4.20 8.32 33.96
C GLU A 210 -5.36 9.25 33.59
N ALA A 211 -6.41 9.29 34.43
CA ALA A 211 -7.55 10.15 34.22
C ALA A 211 -7.14 11.63 34.11
N CYS A 212 -7.85 12.37 33.26
CA CYS A 212 -7.54 13.76 32.91
C CYS A 212 -6.15 13.98 32.29
N GLY A 213 -5.53 12.93 31.74
CA GLY A 213 -4.20 13.01 31.14
C GLY A 213 -4.15 12.66 29.66
N VAL A 214 -2.93 12.64 29.13
CA VAL A 214 -2.59 12.11 27.81
C VAL A 214 -1.42 11.13 27.94
N PRO A 215 -1.21 10.22 26.97
CA PRO A 215 -0.10 9.29 27.05
C PRO A 215 1.26 9.99 27.06
N ALA A 216 2.26 9.30 27.60
CA ALA A 216 3.63 9.78 27.67
C ALA A 216 4.29 9.97 26.29
N SER A 217 3.71 9.45 25.20
CA SER A 217 4.16 9.70 23.82
C SER A 217 3.87 11.12 23.34
N CYS A 218 2.85 11.79 23.90
CA CYS A 218 2.54 13.20 23.63
C CYS A 218 3.53 14.20 24.26
N CYS A 219 4.41 13.72 25.15
CA CYS A 219 5.34 14.55 25.90
C CYS A 219 6.62 14.83 25.13
N ARG A 220 7.05 16.09 25.12
CA ARG A 220 8.33 16.48 24.49
C ARG A 220 9.52 15.89 25.26
N ALA A 221 10.50 15.37 24.50
CA ALA A 221 11.68 14.69 25.06
C ALA A 221 12.49 15.55 26.06
N GLU A 222 12.46 16.88 25.90
CA GLU A 222 13.13 17.85 26.79
C GLU A 222 12.62 17.80 28.25
N TYR A 223 11.40 17.30 28.48
CA TYR A 223 10.79 17.21 29.82
C TYR A 223 10.94 15.85 30.48
N PHE A 224 11.39 14.82 29.75
CA PHE A 224 11.53 13.46 30.29
C PHE A 224 12.58 13.38 31.41
N HIS A 225 13.57 14.28 31.39
CA HIS A 225 14.66 14.31 32.37
C HIS A 225 14.30 15.07 33.67
N ASN A 226 13.30 15.96 33.64
CA ASN A 226 13.02 16.91 34.72
C ASN A 226 11.61 16.77 35.34
N ASN A 227 10.64 16.16 34.64
CA ASN A 227 9.28 16.02 35.19
C ASN A 227 8.62 14.69 34.78
N LYS A 228 8.60 13.73 35.70
CA LYS A 228 7.97 12.40 35.51
C LYS A 228 6.43 12.45 35.43
N GLN A 229 5.84 13.64 35.59
CA GLN A 229 4.39 13.87 35.57
C GLN A 229 3.89 14.48 34.26
N CYS A 230 4.70 14.49 33.20
CA CYS A 230 4.22 14.98 31.91
C CYS A 230 3.00 14.18 31.43
N GLY A 231 1.97 14.89 30.95
CA GLY A 231 0.72 14.32 30.50
C GLY A 231 -0.34 14.16 31.58
N TYR A 232 -0.01 14.26 32.88
CA TYR A 232 -1.02 14.18 33.94
C TYR A 232 -1.77 15.51 34.11
N GLY A 233 -3.10 15.45 34.22
CA GLY A 233 -3.94 16.64 34.46
C GLY A 233 -3.97 17.65 33.32
N THR A 234 -3.40 17.32 32.14
CA THR A 234 -3.35 18.21 30.97
C THR A 234 -4.72 18.51 30.38
N LEU A 235 -5.71 17.65 30.64
CA LEU A 235 -7.10 17.88 30.21
C LEU A 235 -7.86 18.81 31.18
N GLU A 236 -7.41 18.94 32.44
CA GLU A 236 -7.98 19.83 33.46
C GLU A 236 -7.35 21.23 33.46
N SER A 237 -6.03 21.32 33.27
CA SER A 237 -5.28 22.59 33.32
C SER A 237 -4.66 22.92 31.97
N SER A 238 -4.94 24.13 31.45
CA SER A 238 -4.40 24.66 30.19
C SER A 238 -2.87 24.85 30.16
N ALA A 239 -2.13 24.32 31.13
CA ALA A 239 -0.67 24.36 31.20
C ALA A 239 -0.10 23.14 30.45
N VAL A 240 0.29 23.35 29.19
CA VAL A 240 0.57 22.26 28.26
C VAL A 240 2.03 22.36 27.79
N SER A 241 2.86 21.37 28.15
CA SER A 241 4.18 21.11 27.54
C SER A 241 4.11 19.87 26.64
N LEU A 242 3.09 19.85 25.78
CA LEU A 242 2.92 18.83 24.75
C LEU A 242 3.55 19.31 23.44
N TYR A 243 3.68 18.40 22.49
CA TYR A 243 3.95 18.77 21.10
C TYR A 243 2.81 19.60 20.50
#